data_AF-A0A1F5L7R1-F1
#
_entry.id   AF-A0A1F5L7R1-F1
#
_cell.length_a   1.000
_cell.length_b   1.000
_cell.length_c   1.000
_cell.angle_alpha   90.00
_cell.angle_beta   90.00
_cell.angle_gamma   90.00
#
_symmetry.space_group_name_H-M   'P 1'
#
loop_
_entity.id
_entity.type
_entity.pdbx_description
1 polymer ?
#
loop_
_entity_poly.entity_id
_entity_poly.type
_entity_poly.pdbx_seq_one_letter_code
_entity_poly.pdbx_strand_id
1 'polypeptide(L)'
;MPPKDKYTDPKLRDKVKTEIHNSDKGGQPGQWSARKAQMMAAEYKKRGGGYNTNKEGKDESQKHLDKWTKEEWQTKEGSGTARQDDDSRKRYLPKKAWEGMNEEEKEETEDKKVEGSKEGKQFVGNTGTAKEARKRVTFDIDGNLNGKEEADGKREADGKGEADGKSKNTKGEGSGKKAGTKRKAKSQPAEKDNDRIKSLRKRK
;
A
#
# COMPACT_ATOMS: atom_id res chain seq x y z
N MET A 1 -15.51 -1.30 -12.68
CA MET A 1 -14.55 -0.78 -13.69
C MET A 1 -14.17 0.63 -13.26
N PRO A 2 -12.92 1.09 -13.49
CA PRO A 2 -12.56 2.47 -13.17
C PRO A 2 -13.53 3.44 -13.85
N PRO A 3 -13.87 4.57 -13.20
CA PRO A 3 -14.75 5.59 -13.78
C PRO A 3 -14.27 5.98 -15.18
N LYS A 4 -15.20 6.16 -16.11
CA LYS A 4 -14.90 6.53 -17.51
C LYS A 4 -14.10 7.84 -17.57
N ASP A 5 -14.30 8.71 -16.60
CA ASP A 5 -13.65 10.02 -16.46
C ASP A 5 -12.12 9.94 -16.27
N LYS A 6 -11.59 8.76 -15.91
CA LYS A 6 -10.13 8.53 -15.79
C LYS A 6 -9.41 8.40 -17.15
N TYR A 7 -10.14 8.32 -18.26
CA TYR A 7 -9.60 8.09 -19.60
C TYR A 7 -9.89 9.27 -20.51
N THR A 8 -8.91 9.67 -21.33
CA THR A 8 -9.09 10.76 -22.30
C THR A 8 -10.15 10.43 -23.34
N ASP A 9 -10.23 9.17 -23.77
CA ASP A 9 -11.27 8.67 -24.68
C ASP A 9 -11.86 7.33 -24.16
N PRO A 10 -12.97 7.38 -23.41
CA PRO A 10 -13.63 6.18 -22.91
C PRO A 10 -14.19 5.30 -24.02
N LYS A 11 -14.61 5.86 -25.16
CA LYS A 11 -15.19 5.10 -26.27
C LYS A 11 -14.12 4.32 -27.01
N LEU A 12 -12.95 4.91 -27.24
CA LEU A 12 -11.79 4.22 -27.80
C LEU A 12 -11.37 3.05 -26.90
N ARG A 13 -11.34 3.27 -25.58
CA ARG A 13 -11.01 2.21 -24.63
C ARG A 13 -11.96 1.02 -24.72
N ASP A 14 -13.27 1.27 -24.77
CA ASP A 14 -14.26 0.20 -24.83
C ASP A 14 -14.15 -0.60 -26.14
N LYS A 15 -13.85 0.06 -27.27
CA LYS A 15 -13.54 -0.61 -28.56
C LYS A 15 -12.31 -1.50 -28.46
N VAL A 16 -11.18 -0.96 -27.96
CA VAL A 16 -9.94 -1.75 -27.80
C VAL A 16 -10.16 -2.93 -26.85
N LYS A 17 -10.95 -2.73 -25.80
CA LYS A 17 -11.29 -3.78 -24.85
C LYS A 17 -12.06 -4.92 -25.53
N THR A 18 -13.11 -4.62 -26.31
CA THR A 18 -13.91 -5.66 -26.98
C THR A 18 -13.11 -6.41 -28.03
N GLU A 19 -12.30 -5.70 -28.83
CA GLU A 19 -11.40 -6.31 -29.81
C GLU A 19 -10.44 -7.33 -29.15
N ILE A 20 -9.77 -6.94 -28.07
CA ILE A 20 -8.78 -7.80 -27.40
C ILE A 20 -9.45 -8.91 -26.59
N HIS A 21 -10.62 -8.64 -26.01
CA HIS A 21 -11.40 -9.66 -25.31
C HIS A 21 -11.77 -10.81 -26.25
N ASN A 22 -12.19 -10.47 -27.48
CA ASN A 22 -12.59 -11.45 -28.49
C ASN A 22 -11.42 -12.02 -29.28
N SER A 23 -10.24 -11.41 -29.21
CA SER A 23 -9.04 -11.97 -29.83
C SER A 23 -8.58 -13.24 -29.12
N ASP A 24 -8.02 -14.13 -29.93
CA ASP A 24 -7.25 -15.32 -29.62
C ASP A 24 -5.83 -15.01 -29.06
N LYS A 25 -5.42 -13.74 -29.03
CA LYS A 25 -4.14 -13.29 -28.48
C LYS A 25 -4.21 -13.09 -26.97
N GLY A 26 -3.24 -13.68 -26.26
CA GLY A 26 -3.12 -13.54 -24.81
C GLY A 26 -4.10 -14.38 -24.00
N GLY A 27 -4.75 -15.38 -24.60
CA GLY A 27 -5.67 -16.30 -23.93
C GLY A 27 -6.85 -16.66 -24.83
N GLN A 28 -7.78 -17.48 -24.35
CA GLN A 28 -8.94 -17.89 -25.13
C GLN A 28 -9.84 -16.68 -25.47
N PRO A 29 -10.44 -16.64 -26.68
CA PRO A 29 -11.46 -15.67 -27.04
C PRO A 29 -12.59 -15.63 -26.01
N GLY A 30 -13.06 -14.43 -25.66
CA GLY A 30 -14.15 -14.27 -24.70
C GLY A 30 -13.72 -14.30 -23.22
N GLN A 31 -12.44 -14.53 -22.93
CA GLN A 31 -11.89 -14.48 -21.57
C GLN A 31 -10.96 -13.29 -21.37
N TRP A 32 -10.92 -12.78 -20.14
CA TRP A 32 -10.01 -11.72 -19.74
C TRP A 32 -8.83 -12.28 -18.96
N SER A 33 -7.63 -12.10 -19.50
CA SER A 33 -6.37 -12.54 -18.89
C SER A 33 -5.48 -11.33 -18.56
N ALA A 34 -4.46 -11.53 -17.72
CA ALA A 34 -3.44 -10.51 -17.45
C ALA A 34 -2.73 -10.07 -18.74
N ARG A 35 -2.46 -11.00 -19.67
CA ARG A 35 -1.79 -10.68 -20.93
C ARG A 35 -2.68 -9.82 -21.84
N LYS A 36 -3.98 -10.10 -21.89
CA LYS A 36 -4.95 -9.27 -22.61
C LYS A 36 -5.06 -7.87 -22.02
N ALA A 37 -5.03 -7.74 -20.68
CA ALA A 37 -5.03 -6.43 -20.04
C ALA A 37 -3.80 -5.59 -20.43
N GLN A 38 -2.61 -6.20 -20.46
CA GLN A 38 -1.38 -5.55 -20.94
C GLN A 38 -1.51 -5.11 -22.40
N MET A 39 -2.01 -5.99 -23.28
CA MET A 39 -2.22 -5.65 -24.69
C MET A 39 -3.23 -4.51 -24.86
N MET A 40 -4.30 -4.50 -24.06
CA MET A 40 -5.31 -3.43 -24.12
C MET A 40 -4.75 -2.09 -23.70
N ALA A 41 -3.96 -2.03 -22.63
CA ALA A 41 -3.29 -0.81 -22.22
C ALA A 41 -2.34 -0.29 -23.31
N ALA A 42 -1.57 -1.18 -23.94
CA ALA A 42 -0.63 -0.84 -25.00
C ALA A 42 -1.35 -0.35 -26.27
N GLU A 43 -2.37 -1.06 -26.74
CA GLU A 43 -3.17 -0.70 -27.92
C GLU A 43 -3.95 0.60 -27.70
N TYR A 44 -4.55 0.77 -26.52
CA TYR A 44 -5.22 2.01 -26.16
C TYR A 44 -4.26 3.20 -26.23
N LYS A 45 -3.05 3.07 -25.66
CA LYS A 45 -2.02 4.11 -25.75
C LYS A 45 -1.55 4.35 -27.18
N LYS A 46 -1.37 3.28 -27.96
CA LYS A 46 -0.95 3.36 -29.38
C LYS A 46 -1.97 4.09 -30.25
N ARG A 47 -3.26 3.94 -29.97
CA ARG A 47 -4.35 4.61 -30.68
C ARG A 47 -4.63 6.03 -30.18
N GLY A 48 -3.72 6.62 -29.40
CA GLY A 48 -3.85 7.98 -28.88
C GLY A 48 -4.68 8.11 -27.59
N GLY A 49 -5.07 6.98 -27.00
CA GLY A 49 -5.73 6.95 -25.70
C GLY A 49 -4.77 7.29 -24.56
N GLY A 50 -5.21 8.15 -23.65
CA GLY A 50 -4.48 8.60 -22.48
C GLY A 50 -5.31 8.46 -21.20
N TYR A 51 -4.72 8.90 -20.10
CA TYR A 51 -5.34 8.94 -18.78
C TYR A 51 -5.46 10.39 -18.32
N ASN A 52 -6.63 10.74 -17.78
CA ASN A 52 -6.86 12.05 -17.19
C ASN A 52 -6.29 12.04 -15.77
N THR A 53 -5.02 12.41 -15.61
CA THR A 53 -4.35 12.51 -14.30
C THR A 53 -4.14 13.96 -13.91
N ASN A 54 -5.23 14.74 -13.84
CA ASN A 54 -5.13 16.06 -13.20
C ASN A 54 -4.84 15.84 -11.71
N LYS A 55 -3.96 16.67 -11.11
CA LYS A 55 -3.59 16.58 -9.69
C LYS A 55 -4.82 16.61 -8.76
N GLU A 56 -5.85 17.33 -9.17
CA GLU A 56 -7.13 17.49 -8.45
C GLU A 56 -8.03 16.23 -8.58
N GLY A 57 -7.85 15.42 -9.62
CA GLY A 57 -8.59 14.19 -9.86
C GLY A 57 -7.97 12.93 -9.26
N LYS A 58 -6.88 13.07 -8.48
CA LYS A 58 -6.26 11.93 -7.79
C LYS A 58 -7.18 11.45 -6.67
N ASP A 59 -7.49 10.16 -6.66
CA ASP A 59 -8.15 9.55 -5.52
C ASP A 59 -7.20 9.45 -4.31
N GLU A 60 -7.75 9.23 -3.12
CA GLU A 60 -6.98 9.18 -1.87
C GLU A 60 -5.86 8.14 -1.90
N SER A 61 -6.05 7.01 -2.60
CA SER A 61 -5.02 5.99 -2.74
C SER A 61 -3.85 6.46 -3.61
N GLN A 62 -4.13 7.19 -4.70
CA GLN A 62 -3.10 7.79 -5.55
C GLN A 62 -2.33 8.89 -4.82
N LYS A 63 -3.02 9.72 -4.02
CA LYS A 63 -2.37 10.71 -3.17
C LYS A 63 -1.45 10.04 -2.14
N HIS A 64 -1.91 8.97 -1.50
CA HIS A 64 -1.09 8.21 -0.55
C HIS A 64 0.13 7.55 -1.24
N LEU A 65 -0.03 7.02 -2.46
CA LEU A 65 1.09 6.48 -3.25
C LEU A 65 2.11 7.55 -3.62
N ASP A 66 1.68 8.75 -4.01
CA ASP A 66 2.60 9.86 -4.28
C ASP A 66 3.42 10.20 -3.03
N LYS A 67 2.79 10.27 -1.86
CA LYS A 67 3.46 10.53 -0.58
C LYS A 67 4.48 9.44 -0.28
N TRP A 68 4.04 8.19 -0.33
CA TRP A 68 4.88 7.01 -0.09
C TRP A 68 6.08 6.93 -1.03
N THR A 69 5.91 7.31 -2.31
CA THR A 69 6.99 7.31 -3.32
C THR A 69 7.97 8.46 -3.14
N LYS A 70 7.52 9.59 -2.56
CA LYS A 70 8.40 10.72 -2.23
C LYS A 70 9.20 10.50 -0.95
N GLU A 71 8.80 9.57 -0.11
CA GLU A 71 9.58 9.19 1.07
C GLU A 71 10.89 8.53 0.60
N GLU A 72 12.01 8.99 1.14
CA GLU A 72 13.32 8.36 0.92
C GLU A 72 13.44 7.14 1.83
N TRP A 73 13.12 5.95 1.32
CA TRP A 73 13.18 4.73 2.11
C TRP A 73 14.60 4.14 2.16
N GLN A 74 15.08 3.84 3.37
CA GLN A 74 16.45 3.35 3.59
C GLN A 74 16.59 2.50 4.86
N THR A 75 17.71 1.80 4.98
CA THR A 75 18.18 1.19 6.25
C THR A 75 18.73 2.25 7.21
N LYS A 76 19.04 1.84 8.45
CA LYS A 76 19.75 2.68 9.44
C LYS A 76 20.99 3.35 8.83
N GLU A 77 21.82 2.57 8.13
CA GLU A 77 23.05 3.02 7.45
C GLU A 77 22.84 3.87 6.18
N GLY A 78 21.59 4.18 5.81
CA GLY A 78 21.29 4.92 4.58
C GLY A 78 21.29 4.11 3.28
N SER A 79 21.42 2.78 3.36
CA SER A 79 21.36 1.90 2.18
C SER A 79 19.93 1.68 1.69
N GLY A 80 19.73 1.67 0.37
CA GLY A 80 18.47 1.25 -0.27
C GLY A 80 18.23 -0.27 -0.22
N THR A 81 19.24 -1.05 0.19
CA THR A 81 19.16 -2.51 0.26
C THR A 81 19.13 -2.96 1.71
N ALA A 82 18.04 -3.61 2.11
CA ALA A 82 17.95 -4.19 3.45
C ALA A 82 18.21 -5.71 3.50
N ARG A 83 18.46 -6.41 2.37
CA ARG A 83 18.83 -7.85 2.39
C ARG A 83 20.32 -7.93 2.68
N GLN A 84 20.68 -8.82 3.59
CA GLN A 84 22.05 -9.09 3.98
C GLN A 84 22.53 -10.40 3.36
N ASP A 85 23.84 -10.64 3.41
CA ASP A 85 24.46 -11.85 2.87
C ASP A 85 24.06 -13.12 3.63
N ASP A 86 23.69 -12.99 4.90
CA ASP A 86 23.19 -14.08 5.76
C ASP A 86 21.67 -14.35 5.58
N ASP A 87 21.08 -13.85 4.49
CA ASP A 87 19.64 -13.85 4.19
C ASP A 87 18.73 -13.15 5.21
N SER A 88 19.30 -12.54 6.25
CA SER A 88 18.55 -11.70 7.16
C SER A 88 18.19 -10.37 6.50
N ARG A 89 17.14 -9.73 7.02
CA ARG A 89 16.67 -8.43 6.53
C ARG A 89 16.82 -7.38 7.63
N LYS A 90 17.46 -6.25 7.28
CA LYS A 90 17.49 -5.02 8.08
C LYS A 90 16.14 -4.33 8.11
N ARG A 91 15.97 -3.42 9.07
CA ARG A 91 14.80 -2.53 9.11
C ARG A 91 14.85 -1.53 7.96
N TYR A 92 13.70 -1.32 7.32
CA TYR A 92 13.54 -0.37 6.23
C TYR A 92 12.47 0.66 6.61
N LEU A 93 12.88 1.93 6.76
CA LEU A 93 12.03 3.04 7.19
C LEU A 93 12.33 4.28 6.34
N PRO A 94 11.42 5.26 6.29
CA PRO A 94 11.71 6.57 5.71
C PRO A 94 12.89 7.24 6.43
N LYS A 95 13.77 7.90 5.67
CA LYS A 95 14.94 8.63 6.18
C LYS A 95 14.59 9.61 7.30
N LYS A 96 13.54 10.42 7.10
CA LYS A 96 13.04 11.34 8.13
C LYS A 96 12.60 10.65 9.43
N ALA A 97 12.16 9.39 9.35
CA ALA A 97 11.79 8.63 10.54
C ALA A 97 13.05 8.19 11.31
N TRP A 98 14.12 7.83 10.60
CA TRP A 98 15.43 7.57 11.21
C TRP A 98 16.00 8.83 11.87
N GLU A 99 15.94 9.98 11.21
CA GLU A 99 16.42 11.27 11.76
C GLU A 99 15.67 11.72 13.01
N GLY A 100 14.40 11.31 13.15
CA GLY A 100 13.58 11.59 14.33
C GLY A 100 13.78 10.63 15.51
N MET A 101 14.71 9.68 15.42
CA MET A 101 15.06 8.73 16.47
C MET A 101 16.50 8.93 16.94
N ASN A 102 16.77 8.67 18.21
CA ASN A 102 18.13 8.62 18.73
C ASN A 102 18.83 7.31 18.34
N GLU A 103 20.16 7.24 18.47
CA GLU A 103 20.94 6.11 17.95
C GLU A 103 20.59 4.76 18.59
N GLU A 104 20.26 4.77 19.89
CA GLU A 104 19.83 3.59 20.64
C GLU A 104 18.48 3.06 20.13
N GLU A 105 17.51 3.95 19.89
CA GLU A 105 16.21 3.60 19.31
C GLU A 105 16.34 3.05 17.89
N LYS A 106 17.30 3.58 17.12
CA LYS A 106 17.56 3.10 15.75
C LYS A 106 18.13 1.68 15.77
N GLU A 107 19.08 1.43 16.68
CA GLU A 107 19.70 0.12 16.86
C GLU A 107 18.66 -0.91 17.33
N GLU A 108 17.89 -0.60 18.38
CA GLU A 108 16.86 -1.50 18.91
C GLU A 108 15.85 -1.93 17.82
N THR A 109 15.43 -0.99 16.97
CA THR A 109 14.47 -1.29 15.91
C THR A 109 15.07 -2.10 14.77
N GLU A 110 16.36 -1.90 14.46
CA GLU A 110 17.10 -2.71 13.49
C GLU A 110 17.32 -4.12 14.00
N ASP A 111 17.87 -4.26 15.20
CA ASP A 111 18.18 -5.53 15.84
C ASP A 111 16.94 -6.42 15.92
N LYS A 112 15.83 -5.86 16.37
CA LYS A 112 14.54 -6.56 16.40
C LYS A 112 14.16 -7.12 15.03
N LYS A 113 14.42 -6.38 13.94
CA LYS A 113 14.10 -6.83 12.58
C LYS A 113 15.08 -7.88 12.08
N VAL A 114 16.38 -7.72 12.38
CA VAL A 114 17.42 -8.69 12.01
C VAL A 114 17.19 -10.01 12.75
N GLU A 115 17.00 -9.99 14.07
CA GLU A 115 16.71 -11.16 14.90
C GLU A 115 15.46 -11.89 14.39
N GLY A 116 14.34 -11.19 14.25
CA GLY A 116 13.12 -11.81 13.73
C GLY A 116 13.27 -12.37 12.32
N SER A 117 14.09 -11.74 11.47
CA SER A 117 14.40 -12.27 10.14
C SER A 117 15.25 -13.55 10.22
N LYS A 118 16.23 -13.62 11.13
CA LYS A 118 17.05 -14.81 11.38
C LYS A 118 16.22 -15.97 11.92
N GLU A 119 15.18 -15.68 12.70
CA GLU A 119 14.17 -16.65 13.13
C GLU A 119 13.19 -17.07 12.01
N GLY A 120 13.36 -16.59 10.78
CA GLY A 120 12.50 -16.90 9.64
C GLY A 120 11.19 -16.11 9.58
N LYS A 121 11.01 -15.09 10.43
CA LYS A 121 9.79 -14.25 10.41
C LYS A 121 9.87 -13.23 9.28
N GLN A 122 9.06 -13.44 8.24
CA GLN A 122 8.91 -12.49 7.13
C GLN A 122 8.50 -11.09 7.63
N PHE A 123 7.54 -11.04 8.58
CA PHE A 123 7.03 -9.80 9.16
C PHE A 123 7.43 -9.67 10.63
N VAL A 124 8.11 -8.57 10.95
CA VAL A 124 8.48 -8.19 12.32
C VAL A 124 7.96 -6.79 12.58
N GLY A 125 7.16 -6.64 13.64
CA GLY A 125 6.58 -5.33 13.99
C GLY A 125 7.64 -4.28 14.28
N ASN A 126 7.35 -3.03 13.95
CA ASN A 126 8.15 -1.87 14.39
C ASN A 126 8.09 -1.75 15.92
N THR A 127 9.19 -1.26 16.51
CA THR A 127 9.22 -0.77 17.90
C THR A 127 8.22 0.38 18.08
N GLY A 128 7.87 0.71 19.33
CA GLY A 128 6.94 1.82 19.61
C GLY A 128 7.45 3.13 19.01
N THR A 129 8.71 3.46 19.29
CA THR A 129 9.44 4.61 18.79
C THR A 129 9.45 4.68 17.27
N ALA A 130 9.79 3.58 16.58
CA ALA A 130 9.77 3.54 15.11
C ALA A 130 8.36 3.64 14.51
N LYS A 131 7.30 3.23 15.22
CA LYS A 131 5.91 3.48 14.77
C LYS A 131 5.57 4.96 14.88
N GLU A 132 5.95 5.59 15.98
CA GLU A 132 5.69 7.01 16.23
C GLU A 132 6.49 7.91 15.27
N ALA A 133 7.76 7.62 15.05
CA ALA A 133 8.60 8.33 14.09
C ALA A 133 8.00 8.28 12.68
N ARG A 134 7.57 7.10 12.20
CA ARG A 134 6.87 6.98 10.92
C ARG A 134 5.56 7.77 10.88
N LYS A 135 4.80 7.74 11.96
CA LYS A 135 3.53 8.49 12.06
C LYS A 135 3.81 9.98 11.90
N ARG A 136 4.80 10.53 12.61
CA ARG A 136 5.21 11.94 12.51
C ARG A 136 5.59 12.33 11.07
N VAL A 137 6.41 11.53 10.40
CA VAL A 137 6.78 11.78 8.98
C VAL A 137 5.57 11.85 8.07
N THR A 138 4.57 10.98 8.29
CA THR A 138 3.34 10.99 7.49
C THR A 138 2.56 12.29 7.72
N PHE A 139 2.46 12.75 8.97
CA PHE A 139 1.82 14.02 9.32
C PHE A 139 2.58 15.24 8.78
N ASP A 140 3.91 15.26 8.84
CA ASP A 140 4.73 16.37 8.35
C ASP A 140 4.61 16.52 6.83
N ILE A 141 4.54 15.41 6.10
CA ILE A 141 4.26 15.43 4.65
C ILE A 141 2.86 15.97 4.38
N ASP A 142 1.87 15.60 5.18
CA ASP A 142 0.50 16.08 5.03
C ASP A 142 0.37 17.59 5.34
N GLY A 143 1.08 18.07 6.37
CA GLY A 143 1.16 19.49 6.71
C GLY A 143 1.91 20.32 5.66
N ASN A 144 3.05 19.83 5.19
CA ASN A 144 3.88 20.52 4.19
C ASN A 144 3.28 20.50 2.77
N LEU A 145 2.44 19.51 2.43
CA LEU A 145 1.69 19.51 1.16
C LEU A 145 0.49 20.46 1.15
N ASN A 146 -0.04 20.81 2.33
CA ASN A 146 -1.13 21.79 2.48
C ASN A 146 -0.63 23.21 2.84
N GLY A 147 0.63 23.36 3.23
CA GLY A 147 1.26 24.63 3.58
C GLY A 147 2.51 24.88 2.76
N LYS A 148 2.33 25.45 1.56
CA LYS A 148 3.43 26.13 0.87
C LYS A 148 3.54 27.53 1.46
N GLU A 149 4.38 27.72 2.47
CA GLU A 149 5.17 28.94 2.75
C GLU A 149 5.93 28.80 4.08
N GLU A 150 7.26 28.96 3.99
CA GLU A 150 8.17 29.59 4.95
C GLU A 150 8.07 29.21 6.44
N ALA A 151 9.06 28.47 6.95
CA ALA A 151 9.63 28.73 8.27
C ALA A 151 11.04 28.13 8.40
N ASP A 152 12.00 29.05 8.32
CA ASP A 152 13.42 28.91 8.58
C ASP A 152 13.72 28.27 9.96
N GLY A 153 14.87 27.63 10.04
CA GLY A 153 15.27 26.81 11.17
C GLY A 153 15.71 27.66 12.37
N LYS A 154 15.26 27.25 13.56
CA LYS A 154 16.04 27.34 14.79
C LYS A 154 15.45 26.41 15.85
N ARG A 155 16.21 25.39 16.25
CA ARG A 155 16.05 24.73 17.55
C ARG A 155 17.32 25.01 18.34
N GLU A 156 17.23 26.00 19.21
CA GLU A 156 18.19 26.26 20.27
C GLU A 156 18.12 25.07 21.24
N ALA A 157 19.29 24.50 21.54
CA ALA A 157 19.47 23.52 22.58
C ALA A 157 19.74 24.26 23.88
N ASP A 158 18.88 24.08 24.89
CA ASP A 158 19.23 24.40 26.26
C ASP A 158 18.87 23.22 27.16
N GLY A 159 19.90 22.74 27.84
CA GLY A 159 19.84 21.59 28.72
C GLY A 159 19.67 21.94 30.20
N LYS A 160 19.71 20.85 30.97
CA LYS A 160 19.89 20.71 32.43
C LYS A 160 18.64 20.78 33.30
N GLY A 161 18.43 19.66 34.00
CA GLY A 161 17.52 19.48 35.12
C GLY A 161 17.65 18.04 35.63
N GLU A 162 18.66 17.79 36.46
CA GLU A 162 18.96 16.51 37.11
C GLU A 162 18.10 16.34 38.38
N ALA A 163 17.74 15.08 38.67
CA ALA A 163 17.36 14.44 39.94
C ALA A 163 16.34 15.11 40.90
N ASP A 164 15.25 14.42 41.26
CA ASP A 164 15.21 13.49 42.42
C ASP A 164 13.77 12.98 42.74
N GLY A 165 13.68 11.78 43.31
CA GLY A 165 12.69 11.50 44.36
C GLY A 165 11.29 10.91 44.03
N LYS A 166 11.24 9.57 44.05
CA LYS A 166 10.38 8.77 44.98
C LYS A 166 8.86 8.57 44.71
N SER A 167 8.53 7.30 44.40
CA SER A 167 7.47 6.45 44.99
C SER A 167 5.97 6.78 44.79
N LYS A 168 5.23 5.89 44.12
CA LYS A 168 4.39 4.85 44.77
C LYS A 168 3.65 3.98 43.75
N ASN A 169 3.73 2.69 44.05
CA ASN A 169 2.94 1.57 43.56
C ASN A 169 1.43 1.78 43.73
N THR A 170 0.60 1.45 42.73
CA THR A 170 -0.66 0.72 42.96
C THR A 170 -1.00 -0.20 41.80
N LYS A 171 -1.37 -1.40 42.21
CA LYS A 171 -1.78 -2.60 41.48
C LYS A 171 -3.25 -2.48 41.10
N GLY A 172 -3.61 -2.95 39.91
CA GLY A 172 -4.99 -3.10 39.45
C GLY A 172 -5.10 -4.20 38.40
N GLU A 173 -5.22 -5.45 38.84
CA GLU A 173 -5.68 -6.60 38.06
C GLU A 173 -7.11 -6.37 37.55
N GLY A 174 -7.47 -6.94 36.39
CA GLY A 174 -8.88 -7.04 36.02
C GLY A 174 -9.24 -7.32 34.56
N SER A 175 -8.99 -8.55 34.11
CA SER A 175 -9.93 -9.39 33.35
C SER A 175 -10.85 -8.75 32.28
N GLY A 176 -10.68 -9.19 31.03
CA GLY A 176 -11.72 -10.05 30.44
C GLY A 176 -12.48 -9.57 29.19
N LYS A 177 -12.51 -10.50 28.22
CA LYS A 177 -13.59 -10.85 27.27
C LYS A 177 -13.58 -10.26 25.84
N LYS A 178 -13.24 -11.19 24.96
CA LYS A 178 -13.73 -11.49 23.59
C LYS A 178 -15.09 -10.89 23.20
N ALA A 179 -15.15 -10.34 21.98
CA ALA A 179 -16.19 -10.56 20.97
C ALA A 179 -15.64 -10.01 19.63
N GLY A 180 -15.58 -10.69 18.49
CA GLY A 180 -16.32 -11.87 18.05
C GLY A 180 -17.57 -11.51 17.27
N THR A 181 -17.51 -10.67 16.22
CA THR A 181 -18.67 -10.44 15.34
C THR A 181 -18.43 -10.91 13.91
N LYS A 182 -19.31 -11.86 13.58
CA LYS A 182 -19.44 -12.68 12.39
C LYS A 182 -19.56 -11.89 11.08
N ARG A 183 -18.91 -12.45 10.06
CA ARG A 183 -19.23 -12.27 8.64
C ARG A 183 -20.67 -12.74 8.39
N LYS A 184 -21.50 -11.90 7.78
CA LYS A 184 -22.82 -12.30 7.28
C LYS A 184 -22.70 -12.55 5.78
N ALA A 185 -22.67 -13.83 5.41
CA ALA A 185 -22.89 -14.28 4.05
C ALA A 185 -24.35 -13.99 3.66
N LYS A 186 -24.58 -13.56 2.42
CA LYS A 186 -25.90 -13.51 1.80
C LYS A 186 -25.83 -14.22 0.45
N SER A 187 -26.31 -15.46 0.45
CA SER A 187 -26.77 -16.25 -0.69
C SER A 187 -27.95 -15.52 -1.38
N GLN A 188 -27.84 -15.29 -2.69
CA GLN A 188 -28.59 -15.91 -3.82
C GLN A 188 -30.13 -15.73 -3.81
N PRO A 189 -30.76 -15.58 -4.99
CA PRO A 189 -31.07 -16.74 -5.84
C PRO A 189 -30.62 -16.63 -7.29
N ALA A 190 -30.24 -17.78 -7.84
CA ALA A 190 -30.16 -18.07 -9.25
C ALA A 190 -31.57 -18.23 -9.84
N GLU A 191 -31.83 -17.59 -10.97
CA GLU A 191 -33.01 -17.86 -11.80
C GLU A 191 -32.60 -18.84 -12.90
N LYS A 192 -33.24 -20.00 -12.86
CA LYS A 192 -33.14 -21.07 -13.85
C LYS A 192 -34.18 -20.77 -14.92
N ASP A 193 -33.75 -20.55 -16.16
CA ASP A 193 -34.59 -20.83 -17.31
C ASP A 193 -33.94 -21.98 -18.09
N ASN A 194 -34.63 -23.10 -18.04
CA ASN A 194 -34.31 -24.34 -18.69
C ASN A 194 -35.61 -24.78 -19.36
N ASP A 195 -35.77 -24.49 -20.65
CA ASP A 195 -36.55 -25.30 -21.60
C ASP A 195 -36.67 -24.62 -22.98
N ARG A 196 -35.85 -25.07 -23.95
CA ARG A 196 -36.38 -25.43 -25.29
C ARG A 196 -35.44 -26.36 -26.06
N ILE A 197 -35.66 -27.64 -25.80
CA ILE A 197 -35.90 -28.71 -26.78
C ILE A 197 -34.93 -28.84 -27.97
N LYS A 198 -34.17 -29.93 -27.84
CA LYS A 198 -33.50 -30.75 -28.86
C LYS A 198 -34.35 -30.95 -30.13
N SER A 199 -33.75 -30.78 -31.31
CA SER A 199 -33.64 -31.84 -32.33
C SER A 199 -32.99 -31.29 -33.60
N LEU A 200 -31.89 -31.91 -34.03
CA LEU A 200 -31.53 -32.17 -35.44
C LEU A 200 -30.09 -32.69 -35.49
N ARG A 201 -29.94 -33.97 -35.14
CA ARG A 201 -28.94 -34.86 -35.75
C ARG A 201 -29.64 -36.11 -36.25
N LYS A 202 -29.28 -36.48 -37.49
CA LYS A 202 -29.41 -37.77 -38.17
C LYS A 202 -30.72 -38.13 -38.89
N ARG A 203 -30.65 -37.96 -40.23
CA ARG A 203 -30.89 -38.91 -41.35
C ARG A 203 -31.47 -38.09 -42.50
N LYS A 204 -30.88 -38.09 -43.70
CA LYS A 204 -30.61 -39.22 -44.59
C LYS A 204 -29.48 -38.85 -45.56
#